data_AF-K6UMZ6-F1
#
_entry.id   AF-K6UMZ6-F1
#
_cell.length_a   1.000
_cell.length_b   1.000
_cell.length_c   1.000
_cell.angle_alpha   90.00
_cell.angle_beta   90.00
_cell.angle_gamma   90.00
#
_symmetry.space_group_name_H-M   'P 1'
#
loop_
_entity.id
_entity.type
_entity.pdbx_description
1 polymer ?
#
loop_
_entity_poly.entity_id
_entity_poly.type
_entity_poly.pdbx_seq_one_letter_code
_entity_poly.pdbx_strand_id
1 'polypeptide(L)'
;MIRSLLRGETSPLSHSTCRRNDAQHSGTLYPLLSRLETNGLVETEWREGDGGLSSKYFLLSDDGHAEYASQAAQWHAFCAHTVDFITLTPEA
;
A
#
# COMPACT_ATOMS: atom_id res chain seq x y z
N MET A 1 -7.84 1.72 12.38
CA MET A 1 -7.38 2.81 11.49
C MET A 1 -7.08 2.25 10.08
N ILE A 2 -7.96 1.40 9.54
CA ILE A 2 -7.83 0.75 8.21
C ILE A 2 -9.22 0.77 7.52
N ARG A 3 -9.96 1.87 7.70
CA ARG A 3 -11.33 2.02 7.17
C ARG A 3 -11.57 3.39 6.52
N SER A 4 -10.50 4.09 6.14
CA SER A 4 -10.59 5.46 5.60
C SER A 4 -10.18 5.59 4.13
N LEU A 5 -9.67 4.55 3.48
CA LEU A 5 -9.19 4.60 2.09
C LEU A 5 -10.27 4.18 1.07
N LEU A 6 -11.52 4.54 1.34
CA LEU A 6 -12.67 4.24 0.46
C LEU A 6 -13.56 5.47 0.20
N ARG A 7 -13.10 6.67 0.57
CA ARG A 7 -13.66 7.93 0.10
C ARG A 7 -12.52 8.71 -0.52
N GLY A 8 -12.65 9.06 -1.80
CA GLY A 8 -11.66 9.80 -2.59
C GLY A 8 -11.46 11.23 -2.09
N GLU A 9 -10.97 11.37 -0.86
CA GLU A 9 -10.55 12.64 -0.28
C GLU A 9 -9.03 12.64 -0.25
N THR A 10 -8.45 13.30 -1.25
CA THR A 10 -7.03 13.61 -1.33
C THR A 10 -6.66 14.46 -0.12
N SER A 11 -6.06 13.86 0.90
CA SER A 11 -5.50 14.63 2.00
C SER A 11 -4.23 15.35 1.51
N PRO A 12 -4.17 16.69 1.52
CA PRO A 12 -2.96 17.39 1.14
C PRO A 12 -1.99 17.31 2.32
N LEU A 13 -0.94 16.50 2.20
CA LEU A 13 0.18 16.57 3.14
C LEU A 13 0.91 17.90 2.88
N SER A 14 0.57 18.90 3.69
CA SER A 14 1.16 20.23 3.69
C SER A 14 2.52 20.24 4.41
N HIS A 15 3.51 20.78 3.70
CA HIS A 15 4.74 21.41 4.18
C HIS A 15 5.70 20.56 5.04
N SER A 16 6.69 19.97 4.36
CA SER A 16 8.04 19.86 4.92
C SER A 16 9.11 19.95 3.81
N THR A 17 9.94 20.97 3.94
CA THR A 17 11.05 21.38 3.07
C THR A 17 11.98 20.21 2.76
N CYS A 18 12.04 19.78 1.50
CA CYS A 18 12.99 18.75 1.07
C CYS A 18 14.41 19.33 1.06
N ARG A 19 15.15 19.09 2.15
CA ARG A 19 16.61 19.27 2.18
C ARG A 19 17.22 17.96 1.66
N ARG A 20 18.36 18.08 0.98
CA ARG A 20 19.02 17.07 0.14
C ARG A 20 19.42 15.72 0.81
N ASN A 21 18.90 15.38 1.99
CA ASN A 21 19.24 14.17 2.76
C ASN A 21 18.08 13.46 3.49
N ASP A 22 16.80 13.77 3.20
CA ASP A 22 15.66 13.14 3.91
C ASP A 22 15.22 11.77 3.35
N ALA A 23 16.07 11.08 2.58
CA ALA A 23 15.79 9.73 2.08
C ALA A 23 15.83 8.63 3.16
N GLN A 24 16.28 8.95 4.39
CA GLN A 24 16.62 7.95 5.40
C GLN A 24 15.47 7.52 6.33
N HIS A 25 14.27 8.09 6.22
CA HIS A 25 13.14 7.78 7.13
C HIS A 25 12.11 6.76 6.58
N SER A 26 12.44 6.04 5.50
CA SER A 26 11.49 5.21 4.74
C SER A 26 12.00 3.79 4.46
N GLY A 27 12.83 3.24 5.34
CA GLY A 27 13.68 2.05 5.11
C GLY A 27 13.00 0.72 4.73
N THR A 28 11.70 0.68 4.48
CA THR A 28 10.98 -0.52 4.00
C THR A 28 9.97 -0.23 2.89
N LEU A 29 9.55 1.02 2.72
CA LEU A 29 8.51 1.36 1.73
C LEU A 29 9.06 1.35 0.30
N TYR A 30 10.23 1.94 0.07
CA TYR A 30 10.82 1.98 -1.27
C TYR A 30 11.19 0.61 -1.83
N PRO A 31 11.83 -0.31 -1.07
CA PRO A 31 12.09 -1.66 -1.57
C PRO A 31 10.81 -2.45 -1.90
N LEU A 32 9.74 -2.26 -1.14
CA LEU A 32 8.44 -2.89 -1.44
C LEU A 32 7.86 -2.32 -2.74
N LEU A 33 7.91 -1.00 -2.88
CA LEU A 33 7.34 -0.30 -4.02
C LEU A 33 8.09 -0.62 -5.32
N SER A 34 9.42 -0.70 -5.28
CA SER A 34 10.22 -1.15 -6.42
C SER A 34 9.92 -2.60 -6.83
N ARG A 35 9.59 -3.48 -5.87
CA ARG A 35 9.14 -4.85 -6.20
C ARG A 35 7.77 -4.85 -6.87
N LEU A 36 6.84 -4.04 -6.39
CA LEU A 36 5.51 -3.91 -7.00
C LEU A 36 5.59 -3.32 -8.42
N GLU A 37 6.45 -2.33 -8.65
CA GLU A 37 6.77 -1.80 -9.98
C GLU A 37 7.41 -2.88 -10.88
N THR A 38 8.37 -3.65 -10.37
CA THR A 38 9.05 -4.73 -11.14
C THR A 38 8.08 -5.83 -11.57
N ASN A 39 7.05 -6.10 -10.75
CA ASN A 39 6.02 -7.09 -11.04
C ASN A 39 4.88 -6.53 -11.92
N GLY A 40 4.94 -5.26 -12.34
CA GLY A 40 3.90 -4.63 -13.17
C GLY A 40 2.58 -4.40 -12.45
N LEU A 41 2.56 -4.50 -11.11
CA LEU A 41 1.35 -4.37 -10.30
C LEU A 41 1.04 -2.90 -9.96
N VAL A 42 2.02 -2.01 -10.12
CA VAL A 42 1.90 -0.59 -9.81
C VAL A 42 2.48 0.23 -10.96
N GLU A 43 1.69 1.18 -11.44
CA GLU A 43 2.08 2.22 -12.36
C GLU A 43 2.51 3.49 -11.61
N THR A 44 3.52 4.14 -12.15
CA THR A 44 4.10 5.36 -11.59
C THR A 44 3.81 6.53 -12.51
N GLU A 45 3.17 7.57 -11.97
CA GLU A 45 2.94 8.82 -12.69
C GLU A 45 3.64 9.97 -11.97
N TRP A 46 4.41 10.76 -12.72
CA TRP A 46 4.94 12.02 -12.24
C TRP A 46 3.92 13.11 -12.54
N ARG A 47 3.35 13.70 -11.49
CA ARG A 47 2.46 14.85 -11.63
C ARG A 47 3.20 16.11 -11.21
N GLU A 48 3.34 17.04 -12.14
CA GLU A 48 3.82 18.39 -11.85
C GLU A 48 2.74 19.12 -11.04
N GLY A 49 3.04 19.45 -9.78
CA GLY A 49 2.15 20.29 -8.98
C GLY A 49 2.25 21.75 -9.41
N ASP A 50 1.19 22.51 -9.17
CA ASP A 50 1.03 23.95 -9.50
C ASP A 50 2.12 24.90 -8.93
N GLY A 51 3.11 24.38 -8.21
CA GLY A 51 4.23 25.12 -7.63
C GLY A 51 5.63 24.59 -8.00
N GLY A 52 5.75 23.76 -9.05
CA GLY A 52 7.04 23.22 -9.51
C GLY A 52 7.61 22.09 -8.65
N LEU A 53 6.84 21.59 -7.68
CA LEU A 53 7.17 20.40 -6.91
C LEU A 53 6.51 19.19 -7.59
N SER A 54 7.31 18.40 -8.30
CA SER A 54 6.84 17.15 -8.87
C SER A 54 6.61 16.14 -7.75
N SER A 55 5.43 15.52 -7.75
CA SER A 55 5.07 14.44 -6.83
C SER A 55 4.95 13.14 -7.62
N LYS A 56 5.61 12.08 -7.12
CA LYS A 56 5.50 10.74 -7.69
C LYS A 56 4.23 10.09 -7.13
N TYR A 57 3.26 9.82 -8.00
CA TYR A 57 2.04 9.10 -7.67
C TYR A 57 2.17 7.64 -8.10
N PHE A 58 1.64 6.75 -7.27
CA PHE A 58 1.62 5.31 -7.51
C PHE A 58 0.16 4.87 -7.62
N LEU A 59 -0.17 4.23 -8.72
CA LEU A 59 -1.50 3.71 -9.04
C LEU A 59 -1.38 2.20 -9.21
N LEU A 60 -2.38 1.45 -8.74
CA LEU A 60 -2.43 0.00 -9.02
C LEU A 60 -2.86 -0.20 -10.48
N SER A 61 -2.19 -1.11 -11.19
CA SER A 61 -2.66 -1.56 -12.49
C SER A 61 -3.84 -2.53 -12.34
N ASP A 62 -4.53 -2.84 -13.44
CA ASP A 62 -5.61 -3.85 -13.42
C ASP A 62 -5.11 -5.21 -12.93
N ASP A 63 -3.90 -5.62 -13.33
CA ASP A 63 -3.23 -6.82 -12.84
C ASP A 63 -2.89 -6.71 -11.35
N GLY A 64 -2.48 -5.51 -10.90
CA GLY A 64 -2.27 -5.20 -9.49
C GLY A 64 -3.54 -5.35 -8.64
N HIS A 65 -4.68 -4.94 -9.18
CA HIS A 65 -5.97 -5.12 -8.53
C HIS A 65 -6.39 -6.59 -8.44
N ALA A 66 -6.17 -7.37 -9.49
CA ALA A 66 -6.47 -8.81 -9.50
C ALA A 66 -5.58 -9.58 -8.49
N GLU A 67 -4.28 -9.30 -8.49
CA GLU A 67 -3.33 -9.92 -7.56
C GLU A 67 -3.62 -9.53 -6.11
N TYR A 68 -3.95 -8.26 -5.86
CA TYR A 68 -4.38 -7.80 -4.54
C TYR A 68 -5.63 -8.56 -4.05
N ALA A 69 -6.63 -8.73 -4.91
CA ALA A 69 -7.84 -9.46 -4.57
C ALA A 69 -7.56 -10.94 -4.24
N SER A 70 -6.68 -11.58 -5.02
CA SER A 70 -6.25 -12.97 -4.78
C SER A 70 -5.52 -13.11 -3.43
N GLN A 71 -4.54 -12.25 -3.16
CA GLN A 71 -3.79 -12.30 -1.91
C GLN A 71 -4.68 -11.97 -0.69
N ALA A 72 -5.60 -11.01 -0.83
CA ALA A 72 -6.57 -10.72 0.23
C ALA A 72 -7.48 -11.91 0.54
N ALA A 73 -7.94 -12.63 -0.49
CA ALA A 73 -8.75 -13.84 -0.32
C ALA A 73 -7.96 -14.95 0.39
N GLN A 74 -6.71 -15.18 -0.01
CA GLN A 74 -5.83 -16.16 0.64
C GLN A 74 -5.56 -15.80 2.10
N TRP A 75 -5.32 -14.52 2.39
CA TRP A 75 -5.13 -14.04 3.76
C TRP A 75 -6.37 -14.27 4.62
N HIS A 76 -7.55 -13.96 4.09
CA HIS A 76 -8.81 -14.23 4.81
C HIS A 76 -9.00 -15.72 5.09
N ALA A 77 -8.73 -16.60 4.11
CA ALA A 77 -8.80 -18.03 4.31
C ALA A 77 -7.81 -18.51 5.39
N PHE A 78 -6.58 -18.03 5.36
CA PHE A 78 -5.57 -18.34 6.38
C PHE A 78 -6.01 -17.90 7.78
N CYS A 79 -6.54 -16.69 7.93
CA CYS A 79 -7.06 -16.19 9.20
C CYS A 79 -8.25 -17.03 9.69
N ALA A 80 -9.19 -17.38 8.79
CA ALA A 80 -10.33 -18.22 9.14
C ALA A 80 -9.87 -19.58 9.67
N HIS A 81 -8.98 -20.27 8.96
CA HIS A 81 -8.41 -21.55 9.41
C HIS A 81 -7.68 -21.44 10.74
N THR A 82 -6.95 -20.35 10.96
CA THR A 82 -6.23 -20.10 12.21
C THR A 82 -7.20 -19.89 13.38
N VAL A 83 -8.27 -19.13 13.15
CA VAL A 83 -9.33 -18.92 14.17
C VAL A 83 -10.04 -20.21 14.49
N ASP A 84 -10.43 -20.99 13.47
CA ASP A 84 -11.06 -22.30 13.67
C ASP A 84 -10.14 -23.21 14.50
N PHE A 85 -8.86 -23.28 14.16
CA PHE A 85 -7.89 -24.10 14.89
C PHE A 85 -7.75 -23.70 16.38
N ILE A 86 -7.67 -22.39 16.67
CA ILE A 86 -7.48 -21.90 18.05
C ILE A 86 -8.77 -22.03 18.87
N THR A 87 -9.93 -21.84 18.24
CA THR A 87 -11.24 -21.89 18.92
C THR A 87 -11.78 -23.30 19.14
N LEU A 88 -11.27 -24.31 18.43
CA LEU A 88 -11.58 -25.72 18.64
C LEU A 88 -10.97 -26.32 19.93
N THR A 89 -10.44 -25.51 20.85
CA THR A 89 -10.07 -26.00 22.18
C THR A 89 -11.37 -26.36 22.92
N PRO A 90 -11.70 -27.65 23.13
CA PRO A 90 -12.82 -27.98 23.99
C PRO A 90 -12.36 -27.63 25.40
N GLU A 91 -13.08 -26.72 26.04
CA GLU A 91 -13.03 -26.56 27.49
C GLU A 91 -13.33 -27.94 28.10
N ALA A 92 -12.31 -28.56 28.69
CA ALA A 92 -12.39 -29.82 29.43
C ALA A 92 -11.74 -29.63 30.80
#